data_AF-A0A2K0UJZ9-F1
#
_entry.id   AF-A0A2K0UJZ9-F1
#
_cell.length_a   1.000
_cell.length_b   1.000
_cell.length_c   1.000
_cell.angle_alpha   90.00
_cell.angle_beta   90.00
_cell.angle_gamma   90.00
#
_symmetry.space_group_name_H-M   'P 1'
#
loop_
_entity.id
_entity.type
_entity.pdbx_description
1 polymer ?
#
loop_
_entity_poly.entity_id
_entity_poly.type
_entity_poly.pdbx_seq_one_letter_code
_entity_poly.pdbx_strand_id
1 'polypeptide(L)'
;MEAPQTPQDALHLSALASQNAAATRNLYSRLELANGKRQKLEGVFEDAVMKRRFEAEYAAVQTLPEALAAKQPSKQSLRKTAKTGAAPAPAPARKTPKLLEAGPSSSAASTANGGESTTTKATGTTTPQSMSLTVRGSPAIQQVKPEWHPPWKLMRVISGHLGWVRSLAVEPGNKWFASGAGDRTIKIWDLATGSLRLTLTGHISTVRGLAVSPRHPYLFSCGEDKMVKCWDLETNKVIRHYHGHLSGVYTLSLHPTLDVLVTGGRDGVARVWDMRTRSNIHVLSGHTGTVSDVKCQEADPQVITASLDSTVRLWDLAAGKTMGVLTHHKKGVRALAVHPTEFTFASGSTSGIKQWKCPEGAFMQNFEGHNAIINTMSATMAQ
;
A
#
# COMPACT_ATOMS: atom_id res chain seq x y z
N MET A 1 31.79 -15.88 -47.52
CA MET A 1 31.28 -14.61 -46.99
C MET A 1 29.77 -14.70 -47.02
N GLU A 2 29.12 -14.86 -45.87
CA GLU A 2 27.66 -14.74 -45.77
C GLU A 2 27.37 -13.73 -44.66
N ALA A 3 26.54 -12.74 -44.98
CA ALA A 3 26.14 -11.71 -44.05
C ALA A 3 24.96 -12.19 -43.19
N PRO A 4 24.92 -11.89 -41.87
CA PRO A 4 23.82 -12.32 -41.03
C PRO A 4 22.53 -11.58 -41.41
N GLN A 5 21.50 -12.33 -41.77
CA GLN A 5 20.16 -11.79 -42.05
C GLN A 5 19.54 -11.30 -40.74
N THR A 6 19.09 -10.04 -40.71
CA THR A 6 18.35 -9.48 -39.58
C THR A 6 16.91 -9.99 -39.60
N PRO A 7 16.33 -10.40 -38.45
CA PRO A 7 14.98 -10.95 -38.40
C PRO A 7 13.94 -9.89 -38.81
N GLN A 8 12.99 -10.30 -39.66
CA GLN A 8 11.99 -9.40 -40.26
C GLN A 8 11.14 -8.65 -39.21
N ASP A 9 10.89 -9.26 -38.06
CA ASP A 9 10.17 -8.63 -36.95
C ASP A 9 10.88 -7.38 -36.41
N ALA A 10 12.22 -7.37 -36.35
CA ALA A 10 12.99 -6.21 -35.92
C ALA A 10 12.90 -5.05 -36.93
N LEU A 11 12.79 -5.37 -38.22
CA LEU A 11 12.56 -4.38 -39.29
C LEU A 11 11.14 -3.82 -39.20
N HIS A 12 10.14 -4.66 -38.92
CA HIS A 12 8.75 -4.21 -38.73
C HIS A 12 8.59 -3.31 -37.48
N LEU A 13 9.23 -3.68 -36.37
CA LEU A 13 9.16 -2.93 -35.10
C LEU A 13 9.92 -1.59 -35.19
N SER A 14 11.05 -1.54 -35.89
CA SER A 14 11.76 -0.28 -36.18
C SER A 14 11.03 0.60 -37.20
N ALA A 15 10.37 0.01 -38.20
CA ALA A 15 9.47 0.75 -39.10
C ALA A 15 8.31 1.40 -38.33
N LEU A 16 7.61 0.66 -37.47
CA LEU A 16 6.54 1.17 -36.61
C LEU A 16 7.05 2.27 -35.65
N ALA A 17 8.22 2.08 -35.03
CA ALA A 17 8.83 3.10 -34.19
C ALA A 17 9.16 4.39 -34.97
N SER A 18 9.67 4.27 -36.21
CA SER A 18 9.97 5.44 -37.06
C SER A 18 8.69 6.16 -37.52
N GLN A 19 7.62 5.42 -37.85
CA GLN A 19 6.32 5.99 -38.21
C GLN A 19 5.67 6.70 -37.03
N ASN A 20 5.72 6.11 -35.83
CA ASN A 20 5.24 6.75 -34.60
C ASN A 20 6.06 8.00 -34.26
N ALA A 21 7.38 7.99 -34.44
CA ALA A 21 8.22 9.17 -34.24
C ALA A 21 7.91 10.29 -35.25
N ALA A 22 7.68 9.95 -36.53
CA ALA A 22 7.29 10.90 -37.56
C ALA A 22 5.88 11.49 -37.34
N ALA A 23 4.91 10.64 -36.96
CA ALA A 23 3.56 11.06 -36.60
C ALA A 23 3.57 11.98 -35.37
N THR A 24 4.34 11.62 -34.34
CA THR A 24 4.55 12.47 -33.15
C THR A 24 5.18 13.81 -33.54
N ARG A 25 6.24 13.82 -34.37
CA ARG A 25 6.89 15.05 -34.82
C ARG A 25 5.92 15.96 -35.60
N ASN A 26 5.06 15.39 -36.43
CA ASN A 26 4.02 16.15 -37.14
C ASN A 26 2.92 16.67 -36.20
N LEU A 27 2.48 15.88 -35.21
CA LEU A 27 1.48 16.28 -34.20
C LEU A 27 1.96 17.44 -33.32
N TYR A 28 3.21 17.38 -32.85
CA TYR A 28 3.78 18.40 -31.95
C TYR A 28 4.47 19.56 -32.71
N SER A 29 4.54 19.52 -34.05
CA SER A 29 5.17 20.57 -34.88
C SER A 29 4.58 21.97 -34.69
N ARG A 30 3.29 22.08 -34.35
CA ARG A 30 2.60 23.37 -34.09
C ARG A 30 2.95 24.02 -32.75
N LEU A 31 3.74 23.38 -31.89
CA LEU A 31 4.12 23.92 -30.58
C LEU A 31 5.44 24.70 -30.57
N GLU A 32 6.16 24.76 -31.69
CA GLU A 32 7.34 25.63 -31.81
C GLU A 32 7.02 26.94 -32.56
N LEU A 33 7.30 28.04 -31.87
CA LEU A 33 7.45 29.43 -32.35
C LEU A 33 6.17 30.22 -32.70
N ALA A 34 5.58 30.81 -31.66
CA ALA A 34 5.39 32.27 -31.60
C ALA A 34 5.54 32.78 -30.15
N ASN A 35 6.55 33.62 -29.88
CA ASN A 35 6.77 34.36 -28.62
C ASN A 35 6.85 33.55 -27.29
N GLY A 36 7.95 32.81 -27.09
CA GLY A 36 8.77 32.85 -25.86
C GLY A 36 8.17 32.51 -24.49
N LYS A 37 6.89 32.15 -24.37
CA LYS A 37 6.24 31.74 -23.11
C LYS A 37 5.48 30.44 -23.33
N ARG A 38 5.78 29.41 -22.52
CA ARG A 38 5.01 28.16 -22.48
C ARG A 38 3.54 28.48 -22.15
N GLN A 39 2.64 28.18 -23.09
CA GLN A 39 1.20 28.29 -22.86
C GLN A 39 0.74 27.13 -21.96
N LYS A 40 -0.24 27.41 -21.08
CA LYS A 40 -0.64 26.49 -20.00
C LYS A 40 -1.46 25.32 -20.57
N LEU A 41 -1.12 24.09 -20.17
CA LEU A 41 -1.65 22.82 -20.74
C LEU A 41 -3.15 22.55 -20.52
N GLU A 42 -3.88 23.40 -19.80
CA GLU A 42 -5.24 23.14 -19.33
C GLU A 42 -6.32 23.19 -20.43
N GLY A 43 -6.04 23.74 -21.62
CA GLY A 43 -7.01 23.88 -22.73
C GLY A 43 -6.92 22.85 -23.85
N VAL A 44 -5.94 21.93 -23.84
CA VAL A 44 -5.62 21.08 -25.01
C VAL A 44 -6.59 19.90 -25.20
N PHE A 45 -7.29 19.49 -24.13
CA PHE A 45 -8.20 18.33 -24.16
C PHE A 45 -9.64 18.63 -24.62
N GLU A 46 -9.97 19.89 -24.93
CA GLU A 46 -11.29 20.25 -25.48
C GLU A 46 -11.39 20.06 -27.00
N ASP A 47 -10.29 19.75 -27.70
CA ASP A 47 -10.32 19.49 -29.13
C ASP A 47 -11.03 18.15 -29.42
N ALA A 48 -12.26 18.26 -29.95
CA ALA A 48 -13.16 17.13 -30.16
C ALA A 48 -12.60 16.04 -31.10
N VAL A 49 -11.62 16.39 -31.94
CA VAL A 49 -10.93 15.44 -32.83
C VAL A 49 -9.94 14.57 -32.05
N MET A 50 -9.18 15.16 -31.12
CA MET A 50 -8.26 14.43 -30.24
C MET A 50 -9.02 13.49 -29.31
N LYS A 51 -10.12 13.97 -28.70
CA LYS A 51 -10.94 13.14 -27.81
C LYS A 51 -11.51 11.90 -28.52
N ARG A 52 -12.09 12.05 -29.71
CA ARG A 52 -12.62 10.92 -30.49
C ARG A 52 -11.55 9.92 -30.93
N ARG A 53 -10.32 10.38 -31.21
CA ARG A 53 -9.21 9.46 -31.55
C ARG A 53 -8.66 8.72 -30.34
N PHE A 54 -8.52 9.39 -29.20
CA PHE A 54 -8.12 8.74 -27.94
C PHE A 54 -9.15 7.69 -27.49
N GLU A 55 -10.45 8.00 -27.61
CA GLU A 55 -11.53 7.03 -27.36
C GLU A 55 -11.50 5.83 -28.33
N ALA A 56 -11.03 6.01 -29.57
CA ALA A 56 -10.91 4.93 -30.56
C ALA A 56 -9.65 4.05 -30.36
N GLU A 57 -8.48 4.65 -30.07
CA GLU A 57 -7.23 3.90 -29.84
C GLU A 57 -7.27 3.10 -28.53
N TYR A 58 -7.88 3.65 -27.47
CA TYR A 58 -7.93 3.02 -26.15
C TYR A 58 -9.26 2.30 -25.85
N ALA A 59 -10.17 2.18 -26.83
CA ALA A 59 -11.45 1.47 -26.69
C ALA A 59 -11.29 0.04 -26.13
N ALA A 60 -10.31 -0.71 -26.65
CA ALA A 60 -10.03 -2.08 -26.24
C ALA A 60 -9.44 -2.21 -24.81
N VAL A 61 -8.95 -1.10 -24.23
CA VAL A 61 -8.32 -1.06 -22.89
C VAL A 61 -9.34 -0.67 -21.80
N GLN A 62 -10.54 -0.20 -22.19
CA GLN A 62 -11.58 0.21 -21.22
C GLN A 62 -12.35 -0.95 -20.60
N THR A 63 -12.39 -2.13 -21.24
CA THR A 63 -13.13 -3.30 -20.74
C THR A 63 -12.25 -4.21 -19.89
N LEU A 64 -12.59 -4.37 -18.61
CA LEU A 64 -11.96 -5.32 -17.70
C LEU A 64 -12.15 -6.78 -18.17
N PRO A 65 -11.20 -7.69 -17.89
CA PRO A 65 -11.41 -9.12 -18.03
C PRO A 65 -12.66 -9.59 -17.28
N GLU A 66 -13.42 -10.49 -17.89
CA GLU A 66 -14.79 -10.85 -17.51
C GLU A 66 -14.92 -11.32 -16.04
N ALA A 67 -13.91 -12.05 -15.55
CA ALA A 67 -13.81 -12.53 -14.16
C ALA A 67 -13.72 -11.42 -13.08
N LEU A 68 -13.39 -10.18 -13.46
CA LEU A 68 -13.32 -9.02 -12.56
C LEU A 68 -14.47 -8.03 -12.77
N ALA A 69 -15.05 -7.96 -13.97
CA ALA A 69 -16.26 -7.19 -14.23
C ALA A 69 -17.43 -7.65 -13.33
N ALA A 70 -17.55 -8.97 -13.13
CA ALA A 70 -18.57 -9.58 -12.26
C ALA A 70 -18.47 -9.21 -10.76
N LYS A 71 -17.35 -8.63 -10.32
CA LYS A 71 -17.12 -8.22 -8.91
C LYS A 71 -17.38 -6.73 -8.64
N GLN A 72 -17.76 -5.94 -9.66
CA GLN A 72 -18.16 -4.55 -9.42
C GLN A 72 -19.64 -4.49 -8.98
N PRO A 73 -19.99 -3.69 -7.96
CA PRO A 73 -21.38 -3.36 -7.70
C PRO A 73 -21.95 -2.58 -8.89
N SER A 74 -23.02 -3.09 -9.50
CA SER A 74 -23.55 -2.53 -10.74
C SER A 74 -24.11 -1.12 -10.51
N LYS A 75 -23.57 -0.14 -11.25
CA LYS A 75 -24.13 1.21 -11.33
C LYS A 75 -25.49 1.14 -12.02
N GLN A 76 -26.58 1.08 -11.24
CA GLN A 76 -27.92 1.25 -11.78
C GLN A 76 -28.03 2.63 -12.48
N SER A 77 -28.49 2.58 -13.73
CA SER A 77 -28.67 3.75 -14.58
C SER A 77 -29.70 4.73 -13.98
N LEU A 78 -29.23 5.88 -13.50
CA LEU A 78 -30.06 7.08 -13.32
C LEU A 78 -30.47 7.64 -14.68
N ARG A 79 -31.47 7.03 -15.31
CA ARG A 79 -32.12 7.56 -16.52
C ARG A 79 -33.14 8.61 -16.12
N LYS A 80 -33.01 9.80 -16.71
CA LYS A 80 -33.87 10.98 -16.51
C LYS A 80 -35.36 10.66 -16.67
N THR A 81 -36.17 11.19 -15.77
CA THR A 81 -37.51 11.70 -16.08
C THR A 81 -37.59 13.18 -15.68
N ALA A 82 -37.79 14.04 -16.68
CA ALA A 82 -38.44 15.35 -16.50
C ALA A 82 -39.94 15.14 -16.87
N LYS A 83 -40.91 15.97 -16.50
CA LYS A 83 -40.93 17.34 -15.98
C LYS A 83 -42.29 17.60 -15.29
N THR A 84 -42.39 18.74 -14.58
CA THR A 84 -43.58 19.45 -14.03
C THR A 84 -43.91 19.15 -12.56
N GLY A 85 -44.24 20.12 -11.70
CA GLY A 85 -44.20 21.59 -11.82
C GLY A 85 -44.74 22.28 -10.55
N ALA A 86 -44.46 23.58 -10.39
CA ALA A 86 -44.98 24.50 -9.35
C ALA A 86 -44.52 24.35 -7.87
N ALA A 87 -44.46 25.52 -7.20
CA ALA A 87 -44.28 25.81 -5.77
C ALA A 87 -45.22 27.03 -5.46
N PRO A 88 -45.36 27.57 -4.22
CA PRO A 88 -44.69 27.24 -2.94
C PRO A 88 -45.61 27.13 -1.68
N ALA A 89 -45.04 26.66 -0.55
CA ALA A 89 -45.26 27.04 0.89
C ALA A 89 -46.71 27.19 1.50
N PRO A 90 -46.93 27.12 2.85
CA PRO A 90 -45.98 27.21 3.97
C PRO A 90 -46.15 26.16 5.11
N ALA A 91 -45.39 26.31 6.21
CA ALA A 91 -45.47 25.53 7.46
C ALA A 91 -46.48 26.10 8.48
N PRO A 92 -46.78 25.38 9.60
CA PRO A 92 -46.22 25.86 10.88
C PRO A 92 -45.95 24.82 12.03
N ALA A 93 -45.03 25.24 12.91
CA ALA A 93 -45.02 25.12 14.39
C ALA A 93 -44.99 23.78 15.18
N ARG A 94 -43.94 23.71 16.02
CA ARG A 94 -43.73 22.95 17.28
C ARG A 94 -44.97 22.73 18.18
N LYS A 95 -44.98 21.60 18.92
CA LYS A 95 -44.96 21.57 20.43
C LYS A 95 -44.83 20.15 21.03
N THR A 96 -43.86 19.97 21.92
CA THR A 96 -43.87 19.09 23.11
C THR A 96 -44.70 19.77 24.24
N PRO A 97 -45.00 19.22 25.46
CA PRO A 97 -44.22 18.22 26.21
C PRO A 97 -44.93 17.30 27.27
N LYS A 98 -44.11 16.47 27.98
CA LYS A 98 -44.27 16.00 29.39
C LYS A 98 -45.44 15.01 29.67
N LEU A 99 -45.48 14.24 30.78
CA LEU A 99 -45.01 14.51 32.15
C LEU A 99 -44.89 13.21 33.01
N LEU A 100 -43.78 13.05 33.79
CA LEU A 100 -43.59 12.33 35.11
C LEU A 100 -44.19 10.88 35.28
N GLU A 101 -43.93 10.01 36.26
CA GLU A 101 -42.90 9.73 37.31
C GLU A 101 -43.09 8.25 37.77
N ALA A 102 -42.26 7.56 38.57
CA ALA A 102 -40.97 7.81 39.24
C ALA A 102 -40.19 6.47 39.37
N GLY A 103 -39.16 6.42 40.24
CA GLY A 103 -38.67 5.17 40.88
C GLY A 103 -38.88 5.24 42.41
N PRO A 104 -38.10 4.51 43.27
CA PRO A 104 -37.08 3.49 42.98
C PRO A 104 -37.21 2.25 43.92
N SER A 105 -36.10 1.54 44.21
CA SER A 105 -35.93 0.43 45.18
C SER A 105 -36.56 -0.93 44.79
N SER A 106 -36.08 -2.12 45.21
CA SER A 106 -34.77 -2.53 45.78
C SER A 106 -34.65 -4.07 45.83
N SER A 107 -33.46 -4.59 45.46
CA SER A 107 -32.69 -5.69 46.10
C SER A 107 -33.29 -7.07 46.46
N ALA A 108 -32.41 -8.09 46.48
CA ALA A 108 -32.60 -9.50 46.86
C ALA A 108 -33.38 -10.32 45.80
N ALA A 109 -32.83 -11.42 45.24
CA ALA A 109 -32.47 -12.71 45.86
C ALA A 109 -33.72 -13.45 46.39
N SER A 110 -33.92 -14.75 46.17
CA SER A 110 -32.99 -15.84 45.82
C SER A 110 -33.74 -17.07 45.30
N THR A 111 -33.05 -18.04 44.68
CA THR A 111 -33.37 -19.51 44.65
C THR A 111 -34.74 -19.96 44.09
N ALA A 112 -34.97 -21.21 43.69
CA ALA A 112 -34.16 -22.28 43.09
C ALA A 112 -35.14 -23.41 42.72
N ASN A 113 -34.81 -24.25 41.72
CA ASN A 113 -35.52 -25.50 41.35
C ASN A 113 -37.02 -25.34 40.97
N GLY A 114 -37.56 -26.05 39.98
CA GLY A 114 -37.17 -27.33 39.41
C GLY A 114 -38.44 -28.18 39.25
N GLY A 115 -38.39 -29.21 38.38
CA GLY A 115 -39.51 -30.13 38.15
C GLY A 115 -40.60 -29.54 37.24
N GLU A 116 -40.63 -29.81 35.94
CA GLU A 116 -40.87 -31.10 35.24
C GLU A 116 -42.34 -31.37 34.94
N SER A 117 -42.56 -31.83 33.70
CA SER A 117 -43.68 -32.70 33.29
C SER A 117 -45.08 -32.03 33.25
N THR A 118 -45.99 -32.37 32.35
CA THR A 118 -45.92 -33.20 31.14
C THR A 118 -47.16 -32.92 30.29
N THR A 119 -47.07 -33.10 28.96
CA THR A 119 -48.17 -33.50 28.04
C THR A 119 -49.46 -32.63 27.99
N THR A 120 -50.04 -32.33 26.83
CA THR A 120 -50.58 -33.31 25.87
C THR A 120 -50.76 -32.76 24.45
N LYS A 121 -50.93 -33.71 23.52
CA LYS A 121 -51.31 -33.61 22.09
C LYS A 121 -52.40 -32.55 21.83
N ALA A 122 -52.39 -31.73 20.77
CA ALA A 122 -52.13 -31.96 19.33
C ALA A 122 -53.35 -32.45 18.51
N THR A 123 -54.08 -31.48 17.91
CA THR A 123 -54.90 -31.48 16.67
C THR A 123 -55.48 -30.05 16.53
N GLY A 124 -55.75 -29.45 15.37
CA GLY A 124 -55.44 -29.79 13.98
C GLY A 124 -55.97 -28.69 13.03
N THR A 125 -55.27 -28.44 11.92
CA THR A 125 -55.73 -27.75 10.68
C THR A 125 -56.48 -26.40 10.75
N THR A 126 -55.84 -25.34 10.24
CA THR A 126 -56.43 -24.47 9.20
C THR A 126 -55.32 -23.70 8.47
N THR A 127 -55.35 -23.72 7.14
CA THR A 127 -54.45 -22.92 6.28
C THR A 127 -54.88 -21.45 6.29
N PRO A 128 -53.91 -20.54 6.11
CA PRO A 128 -54.09 -19.61 4.99
C PRO A 128 -52.86 -19.54 4.08
N GLN A 129 -53.11 -19.10 2.85
CA GLN A 129 -52.13 -18.95 1.78
C GLN A 129 -51.06 -17.93 2.15
N SER A 130 -49.78 -18.32 2.07
CA SER A 130 -48.66 -17.38 2.04
C SER A 130 -48.12 -17.30 0.62
N MET A 131 -48.16 -16.10 0.05
CA MET A 131 -47.65 -15.83 -1.29
C MET A 131 -46.16 -16.20 -1.36
N SER A 132 -45.78 -16.99 -2.36
CA SER A 132 -44.39 -17.37 -2.57
C SER A 132 -43.54 -16.15 -2.93
N LEU A 133 -42.94 -15.55 -1.90
CA LEU A 133 -41.81 -14.65 -2.06
C LEU A 133 -40.71 -15.42 -2.79
N THR A 134 -40.63 -15.19 -4.10
CA THR A 134 -39.48 -15.59 -4.90
C THR A 134 -38.27 -14.88 -4.32
N VAL A 135 -37.50 -15.62 -3.52
CA VAL A 135 -36.20 -15.20 -3.03
C VAL A 135 -35.35 -14.93 -4.26
N ARG A 136 -35.31 -13.67 -4.70
CA ARG A 136 -34.34 -13.20 -5.68
C ARG A 136 -32.98 -13.58 -5.13
N GLY A 137 -32.34 -14.54 -5.78
CA GLY A 137 -31.09 -15.11 -5.29
C GLY A 137 -30.14 -13.99 -4.92
N SER A 138 -29.74 -13.96 -3.66
CA SER A 138 -28.59 -13.19 -3.23
C SER A 138 -27.45 -13.51 -4.20
N PRO A 139 -26.78 -12.49 -4.79
CA PRO A 139 -25.74 -12.75 -5.78
C PRO A 139 -24.72 -13.67 -5.11
N ALA A 140 -24.54 -14.86 -5.69
CA ALA A 140 -23.69 -15.88 -5.10
C ALA A 140 -22.32 -15.26 -4.85
N ILE A 141 -21.95 -15.12 -3.58
CA ILE A 141 -20.61 -14.66 -3.20
C ILE A 141 -19.67 -15.74 -3.72
N GLN A 142 -19.10 -15.50 -4.89
CA GLN A 142 -18.18 -16.41 -5.54
C GLN A 142 -16.90 -16.41 -4.72
N GLN A 143 -16.88 -17.26 -3.70
CA GLN A 143 -15.73 -17.51 -2.85
C GLN A 143 -14.58 -17.89 -3.77
N VAL A 144 -13.61 -17.00 -3.89
CA VAL A 144 -12.39 -17.28 -4.64
C VAL A 144 -11.73 -18.43 -3.90
N LYS A 145 -11.70 -19.61 -4.53
CA LYS A 145 -11.00 -20.76 -4.00
C LYS A 145 -9.54 -20.33 -3.78
N PRO A 146 -9.01 -20.36 -2.55
CA PRO A 146 -7.64 -19.96 -2.32
C PRO A 146 -6.72 -20.92 -3.08
N GLU A 147 -5.64 -20.36 -3.63
CA GLU A 147 -4.55 -21.17 -4.15
C GLU A 147 -3.93 -21.95 -2.99
N TRP A 148 -3.55 -23.21 -3.25
CA TRP A 148 -2.88 -24.02 -2.23
C TRP A 148 -1.39 -23.69 -2.26
N HIS A 149 -0.84 -23.30 -1.11
CA HIS A 149 0.58 -23.08 -0.94
C HIS A 149 1.17 -24.10 0.04
N PRO A 150 2.39 -24.60 -0.19
CA PRO A 150 3.02 -25.56 0.70
C PRO A 150 3.31 -24.96 2.08
N PRO A 151 3.16 -25.73 3.18
CA PRO A 151 3.44 -25.23 4.52
C PRO A 151 4.94 -25.01 4.75
N TRP A 152 5.27 -23.89 5.39
CA TRP A 152 6.66 -23.54 5.74
C TRP A 152 7.17 -24.41 6.89
N LYS A 153 8.42 -24.87 6.79
CA LYS A 153 9.15 -25.56 7.88
C LYS A 153 10.43 -24.82 8.23
N LEU A 154 10.81 -24.87 9.51
CA LEU A 154 12.11 -24.33 9.96
C LEU A 154 13.25 -25.15 9.35
N MET A 155 14.12 -24.49 8.57
CA MET A 155 15.26 -25.13 7.89
C MET A 155 16.58 -24.94 8.64
N ARG A 156 16.81 -23.76 9.24
CA ARG A 156 18.07 -23.38 9.90
C ARG A 156 17.82 -22.32 10.97
N VAL A 157 18.54 -22.42 12.07
CA VAL A 157 18.65 -21.36 13.09
C VAL A 157 20.07 -20.82 13.04
N ILE A 158 20.24 -19.52 12.83
CA ILE A 158 21.55 -18.86 12.79
C ILE A 158 21.69 -18.02 14.08
N SER A 159 22.74 -18.29 14.86
CA SER A 159 23.06 -17.56 16.08
C SER A 159 24.38 -16.81 15.94
N GLY A 160 24.56 -15.73 16.70
CA GLY A 160 25.80 -14.92 16.69
C GLY A 160 25.62 -13.41 16.83
N HIS A 161 24.38 -12.91 16.94
CA HIS A 161 24.09 -11.57 17.44
C HIS A 161 23.97 -11.57 18.96
N LEU A 162 24.40 -10.48 19.60
CA LEU A 162 24.37 -10.30 21.06
C LEU A 162 23.14 -9.53 21.56
N GLY A 163 22.23 -9.16 20.66
CA GLY A 163 20.99 -8.44 20.97
C GLY A 163 19.93 -8.70 19.92
N TRP A 164 18.73 -8.14 20.14
CA TRP A 164 17.58 -8.35 19.24
C TRP A 164 17.90 -7.91 17.80
N VAL A 165 17.76 -8.83 16.84
CA VAL A 165 17.79 -8.50 15.41
C VAL A 165 16.55 -7.68 15.08
N ARG A 166 16.74 -6.50 14.50
CA ARG A 166 15.66 -5.54 14.20
C ARG A 166 15.36 -5.42 12.71
N SER A 167 16.35 -5.71 11.86
CA SER A 167 16.25 -5.58 10.41
C SER A 167 17.04 -6.66 9.68
N LEU A 168 16.55 -7.03 8.51
CA LEU A 168 17.16 -7.97 7.57
C LEU A 168 17.04 -7.37 6.16
N ALA A 169 18.09 -7.51 5.35
CA ALA A 169 18.07 -7.17 3.94
C ALA A 169 18.86 -8.23 3.16
N VAL A 170 18.28 -8.74 2.07
CA VAL A 170 18.91 -9.75 1.21
C VAL A 170 19.60 -9.05 0.02
N GLU A 171 20.75 -9.56 -0.41
CA GLU A 171 21.44 -9.08 -1.61
C GLU A 171 20.71 -9.58 -2.88
N PRO A 172 20.53 -8.76 -3.94
CA PRO A 172 19.71 -9.13 -5.10
C PRO A 172 20.18 -10.39 -5.86
N GLY A 173 21.48 -10.66 -5.89
CA GLY A 173 22.10 -11.89 -6.41
C GLY A 173 22.00 -13.10 -5.48
N ASN A 174 21.30 -12.99 -4.35
CA ASN A 174 21.04 -14.03 -3.35
C ASN A 174 22.29 -14.72 -2.76
N LYS A 175 23.48 -14.08 -2.83
CA LYS A 175 24.72 -14.68 -2.30
C LYS A 175 24.86 -14.52 -0.79
N TRP A 176 24.35 -13.44 -0.25
CA TRP A 176 24.43 -13.11 1.18
C TRP A 176 23.23 -12.27 1.63
N PHE A 177 23.07 -12.15 2.94
CA PHE A 177 22.11 -11.22 3.55
C PHE A 177 22.75 -10.48 4.72
N ALA A 178 22.29 -9.26 4.96
CA ALA A 178 22.70 -8.43 6.08
C ALA A 178 21.64 -8.42 7.18
N SER A 179 22.08 -8.46 8.44
CA SER A 179 21.23 -8.32 9.62
C SER A 179 21.72 -7.19 10.53
N GLY A 180 20.79 -6.38 11.01
CA GLY A 180 21.06 -5.23 11.89
C GLY A 180 20.40 -5.47 13.25
N ALA A 181 21.17 -5.34 14.33
CA ALA A 181 20.73 -5.73 15.66
C ALA A 181 20.94 -4.66 16.75
N GLY A 182 20.40 -4.95 17.93
CA GLY A 182 20.55 -4.17 19.15
C GLY A 182 21.98 -4.11 19.69
N ASP A 183 22.87 -5.01 19.26
CA ASP A 183 24.31 -4.99 19.61
C ASP A 183 25.10 -3.88 18.89
N ARG A 184 24.42 -3.08 18.04
CA ARG A 184 24.97 -1.96 17.25
C ARG A 184 25.84 -2.41 16.07
N THR A 185 25.86 -3.70 15.77
CA THR A 185 26.59 -4.27 14.63
C THR A 185 25.65 -4.59 13.47
N ILE A 186 26.21 -4.58 12.27
CA ILE A 186 25.59 -5.14 11.07
C ILE A 186 26.41 -6.36 10.70
N LYS A 187 25.78 -7.54 10.61
CA LYS A 187 26.46 -8.78 10.24
C LYS A 187 26.04 -9.18 8.84
N ILE A 188 27.02 -9.56 8.00
CA ILE A 188 26.79 -10.10 6.67
C ILE A 188 27.00 -11.62 6.75
N TRP A 189 25.99 -12.35 6.32
CA TRP A 189 25.95 -13.81 6.37
C TRP A 189 25.84 -14.38 4.96
N ASP A 190 26.52 -15.49 4.73
CA ASP A 190 26.31 -16.31 3.55
C ASP A 190 24.87 -16.88 3.53
N LEU A 191 24.14 -16.70 2.44
CA LEU A 191 22.75 -17.16 2.36
C LEU A 191 22.67 -18.70 2.23
N ALA A 192 23.60 -19.31 1.49
CA ALA A 192 23.64 -20.75 1.26
C ALA A 192 24.09 -21.50 2.52
N THR A 193 25.20 -21.09 3.14
CA THR A 193 25.77 -21.80 4.30
C THR A 193 25.25 -21.30 5.65
N GLY A 194 24.80 -20.06 5.76
CA GLY A 194 24.45 -19.42 7.03
C GLY A 194 25.67 -18.99 7.86
N SER A 195 26.88 -19.02 7.28
CA SER A 195 28.12 -18.62 7.95
C SER A 195 28.27 -17.10 8.02
N LEU A 196 28.90 -16.60 9.09
CA LEU A 196 29.22 -15.19 9.23
C LEU A 196 30.42 -14.83 8.35
N ARG A 197 30.22 -13.93 7.38
CA ARG A 197 31.29 -13.45 6.48
C ARG A 197 31.96 -12.17 7.01
N LEU A 198 31.17 -11.23 7.52
CA LEU A 198 31.69 -9.94 7.97
C LEU A 198 30.85 -9.38 9.13
N THR A 199 31.49 -8.66 10.04
CA THR A 199 30.81 -7.81 11.03
C THR A 199 31.24 -6.36 10.82
N LEU A 200 30.30 -5.54 10.35
CA LEU A 200 30.46 -4.09 10.20
C LEU A 200 30.09 -3.40 11.53
N THR A 201 31.02 -2.61 12.06
CA THR A 201 30.85 -1.84 13.30
C THR A 201 30.90 -0.35 13.00
N GLY A 202 30.04 0.44 13.67
CA GLY A 202 30.05 1.89 13.49
C GLY A 202 28.77 2.62 13.88
N HIS A 203 27.64 1.95 14.06
CA HIS A 203 26.48 2.57 14.73
C HIS A 203 26.73 2.69 16.24
N ILE A 204 26.20 3.75 16.84
CA ILE A 204 26.34 4.04 18.28
C ILE A 204 25.19 3.42 19.09
N SER A 205 24.04 3.22 18.44
CA SER A 205 22.82 2.63 19.02
C SER A 205 22.27 1.51 18.12
N THR A 206 21.09 0.99 18.46
CA THR A 206 20.50 -0.16 17.75
C THR A 206 20.31 0.15 16.26
N VAL A 207 20.69 -0.79 15.40
CA VAL A 207 20.43 -0.70 13.95
C VAL A 207 18.99 -1.13 13.73
N ARG A 208 18.20 -0.28 13.07
CA ARG A 208 16.73 -0.40 12.99
C ARG A 208 16.22 -0.75 11.61
N GLY A 209 16.88 -0.26 10.56
CA GLY A 209 16.55 -0.54 9.17
C GLY A 209 17.83 -0.80 8.37
N LEU A 210 17.69 -1.67 7.37
CA LEU A 210 18.71 -2.01 6.39
C LEU A 210 18.09 -2.07 5.00
N ALA A 211 18.81 -1.61 3.99
CA ALA A 211 18.51 -1.89 2.59
C ALA A 211 19.82 -2.03 1.79
N VAL A 212 19.87 -3.03 0.91
CA VAL A 212 20.93 -3.15 -0.10
C VAL A 212 20.43 -2.47 -1.38
N SER A 213 21.27 -1.65 -2.02
CA SER A 213 20.91 -1.08 -3.32
C SER A 213 21.06 -2.13 -4.42
N PRO A 214 20.08 -2.28 -5.34
CA PRO A 214 20.22 -3.15 -6.49
C PRO A 214 21.00 -2.55 -7.66
N ARG A 215 21.21 -1.22 -7.64
CA ARG A 215 21.87 -0.48 -8.73
C ARG A 215 23.32 -0.08 -8.42
N HIS A 216 23.68 0.03 -7.14
CA HIS A 216 25.01 0.40 -6.66
C HIS A 216 25.52 -0.62 -5.64
N PRO A 217 26.84 -0.83 -5.49
CA PRO A 217 27.41 -1.72 -4.47
C PRO A 217 27.36 -1.12 -3.06
N TYR A 218 26.20 -0.60 -2.66
CA TYR A 218 26.00 0.14 -1.42
C TYR A 218 24.97 -0.53 -0.52
N LEU A 219 25.29 -0.58 0.77
CA LEU A 219 24.36 -0.97 1.84
C LEU A 219 24.02 0.27 2.67
N PHE A 220 22.74 0.45 2.95
CA PHE A 220 22.21 1.54 3.74
C PHE A 220 21.71 1.03 5.06
N SER A 221 22.08 1.72 6.14
CA SER A 221 21.63 1.40 7.48
C SER A 221 21.12 2.65 8.20
N CYS A 222 20.07 2.48 9.00
CA CYS A 222 19.55 3.53 9.87
C CYS A 222 19.42 3.02 11.31
N GLY A 223 19.58 3.91 12.28
CA GLY A 223 19.59 3.54 13.70
C GLY A 223 18.94 4.53 14.64
N GLU A 224 18.78 4.08 15.89
CA GLU A 224 18.31 4.92 17.00
C GLU A 224 19.30 6.03 17.39
N ASP A 225 20.52 6.01 16.85
CA ASP A 225 21.55 7.05 16.96
C ASP A 225 21.33 8.26 16.03
N LYS A 226 20.13 8.35 15.43
CA LYS A 226 19.70 9.41 14.48
C LYS A 226 20.51 9.43 13.17
N MET A 227 21.43 8.49 12.98
CA MET A 227 22.29 8.43 11.80
C MET A 227 21.71 7.48 10.75
N VAL A 228 21.84 7.90 9.50
CA VAL A 228 21.71 7.04 8.34
C VAL A 228 23.07 6.97 7.66
N LYS A 229 23.57 5.76 7.42
CA LYS A 229 24.92 5.50 6.91
C LYS A 229 24.87 4.79 5.57
N CYS A 230 25.68 5.26 4.64
CA CYS A 230 25.99 4.56 3.39
C CYS A 230 27.30 3.81 3.59
N TRP A 231 27.23 2.49 3.50
CA TRP A 231 28.37 1.59 3.48
C TRP A 231 28.70 1.27 2.04
N ASP A 232 29.96 1.39 1.69
CA ASP A 232 30.50 0.81 0.47
C ASP A 232 30.84 -0.66 0.73
N LEU A 233 30.30 -1.57 -0.09
CA LEU A 233 30.51 -3.01 0.05
C LEU A 233 31.84 -3.48 -0.54
N GLU A 234 32.48 -2.67 -1.39
CA GLU A 234 33.81 -2.97 -1.94
C GLU A 234 34.88 -2.69 -0.89
N THR A 235 34.91 -1.48 -0.31
CA THR A 235 35.86 -1.11 0.75
C THR A 235 35.43 -1.52 2.16
N ASN A 236 34.18 -1.94 2.34
CA ASN A 236 33.57 -2.31 3.63
C ASN A 236 33.60 -1.19 4.69
N LYS A 237 33.55 0.07 4.25
CA LYS A 237 33.64 1.27 5.09
C LYS A 237 32.42 2.16 4.93
N VAL A 238 32.14 2.97 5.94
CA VAL A 238 31.14 4.04 5.83
C VAL A 238 31.71 5.16 4.98
N ILE A 239 31.04 5.49 3.88
CA ILE A 239 31.46 6.53 2.93
C ILE A 239 30.60 7.80 3.04
N ARG A 240 29.35 7.70 3.48
CA ARG A 240 28.43 8.85 3.62
C ARG A 240 27.60 8.74 4.89
N HIS A 241 27.36 9.90 5.51
CA HIS A 241 26.39 10.09 6.58
C HIS A 241 25.31 11.04 6.08
N TYR A 242 24.04 10.68 6.25
CA TYR A 242 22.91 11.59 6.05
C TYR A 242 22.49 12.10 7.43
N HIS A 243 22.53 13.42 7.61
CA HIS A 243 22.28 14.10 8.88
C HIS A 243 21.11 15.08 8.74
N GLY A 244 20.23 15.10 9.74
CA GLY A 244 19.06 15.99 9.78
C GLY A 244 17.79 15.36 10.39
N HIS A 245 17.81 14.08 10.74
CA HIS A 245 16.79 13.49 11.62
C HIS A 245 16.95 14.00 13.05
N LEU A 246 15.84 14.41 13.67
CA LEU A 246 15.86 15.00 15.02
C LEU A 246 15.84 13.91 16.12
N SER A 247 15.35 12.72 15.78
CA SER A 247 15.21 11.56 16.66
C SER A 247 15.68 10.27 15.96
N GLY A 248 15.58 9.13 16.64
CA GLY A 248 16.01 7.84 16.10
C GLY A 248 15.26 7.47 14.82
N VAL A 249 15.99 6.95 13.83
CA VAL A 249 15.44 6.50 12.55
C VAL A 249 15.04 5.04 12.67
N TYR A 250 13.83 4.70 12.23
CA TYR A 250 13.22 3.39 12.46
C TYR A 250 13.09 2.53 11.21
N THR A 251 12.98 3.16 10.04
CA THR A 251 12.76 2.50 8.75
C THR A 251 13.49 3.25 7.64
N LEU A 252 13.80 2.52 6.58
CA LEU A 252 14.60 2.97 5.45
C LEU A 252 14.17 2.18 4.22
N SER A 253 13.97 2.87 3.10
CA SER A 253 13.64 2.27 1.81
C SER A 253 14.36 3.04 0.71
N LEU A 254 14.94 2.32 -0.24
CA LEU A 254 15.53 2.89 -1.44
C LEU A 254 14.46 2.96 -2.53
N HIS A 255 14.48 4.05 -3.32
CA HIS A 255 13.70 4.09 -4.54
C HIS A 255 14.34 3.15 -5.58
N PRO A 256 13.56 2.32 -6.30
CA PRO A 256 14.09 1.37 -7.28
C PRO A 256 14.76 2.04 -8.50
N THR A 257 14.08 3.00 -9.15
CA THR A 257 14.59 3.66 -10.37
C THR A 257 15.39 4.94 -10.13
N LEU A 258 14.95 5.82 -9.22
CA LEU A 258 15.65 7.05 -8.85
C LEU A 258 16.76 6.79 -7.82
N ASP A 259 17.85 7.57 -7.87
CA ASP A 259 18.93 7.55 -6.88
C ASP A 259 18.56 8.31 -5.59
N VAL A 260 17.44 7.90 -5.01
CA VAL A 260 16.78 8.55 -3.88
C VAL A 260 16.57 7.56 -2.73
N LEU A 261 16.84 8.04 -1.52
CA LEU A 261 16.74 7.28 -0.28
C LEU A 261 15.66 7.90 0.60
N VAL A 262 14.68 7.10 1.06
CA VAL A 262 13.61 7.58 1.95
C VAL A 262 13.73 6.95 3.33
N THR A 263 13.67 7.76 4.38
CA THR A 263 13.88 7.32 5.77
C THR A 263 12.81 7.86 6.71
N GLY A 264 12.23 6.99 7.53
CA GLY A 264 11.19 7.32 8.51
C GLY A 264 11.68 7.17 9.94
N GLY A 265 11.32 8.11 10.82
CA GLY A 265 11.82 8.16 12.19
C GLY A 265 10.77 8.44 13.28
N ARG A 266 11.27 8.43 14.52
CA ARG A 266 10.53 8.80 15.73
C ARG A 266 10.12 10.28 15.76
N ASP A 267 10.70 11.10 14.89
CA ASP A 267 10.36 12.51 14.71
C ASP A 267 9.06 12.76 13.91
N GLY A 268 8.33 11.72 13.50
CA GLY A 268 7.03 11.85 12.82
C GLY A 268 7.10 12.36 11.39
N VAL A 269 8.29 12.25 10.79
CA VAL A 269 8.61 12.77 9.46
C VAL A 269 9.33 11.68 8.67
N ALA A 270 8.94 11.51 7.41
CA ALA A 270 9.78 10.82 6.45
C ALA A 270 10.65 11.86 5.71
N ARG A 271 11.94 11.59 5.53
CA ARG A 271 12.87 12.45 4.76
C ARG A 271 13.30 11.75 3.49
N VAL A 272 13.49 12.53 2.44
CA VAL A 272 13.88 12.10 1.11
C VAL A 272 15.26 12.66 0.83
N TRP A 273 16.25 11.80 0.62
CA TRP A 273 17.66 12.17 0.45
C TRP A 273 18.14 11.87 -0.97
N ASP A 274 18.92 12.78 -1.55
CA ASP A 274 19.77 12.48 -2.70
C ASP A 274 20.96 11.64 -2.23
N MET A 275 21.08 10.42 -2.78
CA MET A 275 22.13 9.45 -2.46
C MET A 275 23.56 9.96 -2.71
N ARG A 276 23.73 10.87 -3.68
CA ARG A 276 25.03 11.39 -4.10
C ARG A 276 25.44 12.63 -3.31
N THR A 277 24.57 13.64 -3.22
CA THR A 277 24.91 14.90 -2.54
C THR A 277 24.75 14.85 -1.03
N ARG A 278 23.96 13.89 -0.51
CA ARG A 278 23.52 13.79 0.90
C ARG A 278 22.57 14.91 1.33
N SER A 279 22.09 15.73 0.40
CA SER A 279 21.10 16.76 0.71
C SER A 279 19.73 16.14 0.95
N ASN A 280 18.96 16.74 1.87
CA ASN A 280 17.55 16.43 2.07
C ASN A 280 16.75 17.20 1.02
N ILE A 281 16.06 16.48 0.14
CA ILE A 281 15.21 17.03 -0.93
C ILE A 281 13.85 17.42 -0.36
N HIS A 282 13.20 16.50 0.36
CA HIS A 282 11.84 16.70 0.89
C HIS A 282 11.70 16.24 2.34
N VAL A 283 11.01 17.07 3.11
CA VAL A 283 10.55 16.80 4.48
C VAL A 283 9.07 16.44 4.40
N LEU A 284 8.76 15.15 4.34
CA LEU A 284 7.39 14.63 4.29
C LEU A 284 6.77 14.70 5.68
N SER A 285 6.33 15.90 6.06
CA SER A 285 5.78 16.21 7.38
C SER A 285 4.28 16.01 7.47
N GLY A 286 3.80 15.51 8.61
CA GLY A 286 2.39 15.61 8.99
C GLY A 286 1.82 14.39 9.70
N HIS A 287 2.56 13.27 9.77
CA HIS A 287 2.28 12.23 10.75
C HIS A 287 2.42 12.82 12.17
N THR A 288 1.53 12.43 13.07
CA THR A 288 1.55 12.88 14.47
C THR A 288 2.25 11.87 15.38
N GLY A 289 2.37 10.62 14.92
CA GLY A 289 3.08 9.54 15.59
C GLY A 289 4.40 9.19 14.88
N THR A 290 5.14 8.24 15.45
CA THR A 290 6.41 7.78 14.87
C THR A 290 6.17 7.02 13.57
N VAL A 291 6.89 7.36 12.50
CA VAL A 291 6.88 6.59 11.25
C VAL A 291 7.52 5.23 11.52
N SER A 292 6.76 4.16 11.29
CA SER A 292 7.13 2.78 11.64
C SER A 292 7.75 2.05 10.47
N ASP A 293 7.16 2.19 9.28
CA ASP A 293 7.63 1.59 8.05
C ASP A 293 7.40 2.52 6.85
N VAL A 294 8.27 2.39 5.85
CA VAL A 294 8.23 3.12 4.58
C VAL A 294 8.55 2.13 3.46
N LYS A 295 7.81 2.24 2.35
CA LYS A 295 8.10 1.52 1.10
C LYS A 295 8.09 2.50 -0.06
N CYS A 296 9.07 2.36 -0.95
CA CYS A 296 9.11 3.06 -2.22
C CYS A 296 8.69 2.13 -3.36
N GLN A 297 8.06 2.68 -4.39
CA GLN A 297 7.65 2.00 -5.62
C GLN A 297 7.87 2.92 -6.83
N GLU A 298 7.89 2.38 -8.05
CA GLU A 298 8.18 3.16 -9.27
C GLU A 298 7.03 4.06 -9.73
N ALA A 299 5.80 3.55 -9.62
CA ALA A 299 4.58 4.23 -10.01
C ALA A 299 3.93 4.99 -8.84
N ASP A 300 2.98 5.89 -9.11
CA ASP A 300 2.33 6.67 -8.07
C ASP A 300 1.31 5.85 -7.25
N PRO A 301 1.30 5.93 -5.91
CA PRO A 301 2.13 6.80 -5.06
C PRO A 301 3.54 6.23 -4.83
N GLN A 302 4.58 6.99 -5.24
CA GLN A 302 5.97 6.52 -5.19
C GLN A 302 6.48 6.24 -3.77
N VAL A 303 5.91 6.89 -2.74
CA VAL A 303 6.28 6.67 -1.34
C VAL A 303 5.03 6.42 -0.50
N ILE A 304 5.03 5.29 0.21
CA ILE A 304 3.97 4.87 1.15
C ILE A 304 4.58 4.83 2.56
N THR A 305 3.99 5.56 3.50
CA THR A 305 4.47 5.63 4.90
C THR A 305 3.40 5.18 5.88
N ALA A 306 3.79 4.36 6.86
CA ALA A 306 2.94 3.93 7.97
C ALA A 306 3.43 4.55 9.28
N SER A 307 2.50 4.81 10.19
CA SER A 307 2.80 5.45 11.48
C SER A 307 2.01 4.86 12.63
N LEU A 308 2.57 5.03 13.83
CA LEU A 308 1.91 4.69 15.09
C LEU A 308 0.67 5.56 15.38
N ASP A 309 0.46 6.65 14.63
CA ASP A 309 -0.79 7.44 14.64
C ASP A 309 -1.99 6.75 13.97
N SER A 310 -1.87 5.47 13.61
CA SER A 310 -2.89 4.65 12.92
C SER A 310 -3.23 5.10 11.49
N THR A 311 -2.48 6.04 10.91
CA THR A 311 -2.64 6.42 9.50
C THR A 311 -1.57 5.79 8.61
N VAL A 312 -1.97 5.49 7.38
CA VAL A 312 -1.04 5.28 6.25
C VAL A 312 -1.17 6.48 5.33
N ARG A 313 -0.05 7.01 4.84
CA ARG A 313 -0.02 8.15 3.92
C ARG A 313 0.62 7.77 2.60
N LEU A 314 -0.03 8.21 1.54
CA LEU A 314 0.41 8.10 0.16
C LEU A 314 0.99 9.45 -0.25
N TRP A 315 2.22 9.47 -0.74
CA TRP A 315 2.94 10.71 -1.04
C TRP A 315 3.28 10.81 -2.53
N ASP A 316 3.11 12.03 -3.05
CA ASP A 316 3.72 12.47 -4.29
C ASP A 316 5.15 12.93 -3.96
N LEU A 317 6.14 12.27 -4.56
CA LEU A 317 7.55 12.54 -4.35
C LEU A 317 7.99 13.87 -4.99
N ALA A 318 7.37 14.29 -6.09
CA ALA A 318 7.73 15.48 -6.84
C ALA A 318 7.19 16.76 -6.17
N ALA A 319 5.97 16.71 -5.63
CA ALA A 319 5.42 17.82 -4.85
C ALA A 319 5.83 17.79 -3.36
N GLY A 320 6.28 16.64 -2.84
CA GLY A 320 6.55 16.42 -1.42
C GLY A 320 5.29 16.49 -0.55
N LYS A 321 4.11 16.19 -1.11
CA LYS A 321 2.79 16.34 -0.46
C LYS A 321 2.06 15.02 -0.34
N THR A 322 1.16 14.92 0.64
CA THR A 322 0.25 13.78 0.78
C THR A 322 -0.80 13.80 -0.34
N MET A 323 -0.86 12.74 -1.14
CA MET A 323 -1.96 12.49 -2.08
C MET A 323 -3.21 12.01 -1.35
N GLY A 324 -3.03 11.13 -0.35
CA GLY A 324 -4.12 10.51 0.40
C GLY A 324 -3.71 10.07 1.80
N VAL A 325 -4.67 10.05 2.72
CA VAL A 325 -4.50 9.62 4.11
C VAL A 325 -5.52 8.54 4.44
N LEU A 326 -5.05 7.33 4.72
CA LEU A 326 -5.88 6.18 5.03
C LEU A 326 -5.97 6.03 6.55
N THR A 327 -7.16 6.29 7.11
CA THR A 327 -7.44 6.36 8.55
C THR A 327 -8.20 5.15 9.10
N HIS A 328 -8.34 4.09 8.30
CA HIS A 328 -9.20 2.95 8.62
C HIS A 328 -8.66 1.99 9.70
N HIS A 329 -7.44 2.19 10.21
CA HIS A 329 -6.88 1.38 11.28
C HIS A 329 -7.24 1.97 12.64
N LYS A 330 -7.57 1.11 13.62
CA LYS A 330 -7.95 1.56 14.98
C LYS A 330 -6.76 1.73 15.91
N LYS A 331 -5.59 1.19 15.53
CA LYS A 331 -4.36 1.16 16.31
C LYS A 331 -3.17 1.38 15.36
N GLY A 332 -2.05 1.84 15.90
CA GLY A 332 -0.85 2.18 15.13
C GLY A 332 -0.44 1.12 14.11
N VAL A 333 -0.21 1.54 12.87
CA VAL A 333 0.28 0.68 11.79
C VAL A 333 1.79 0.52 11.98
N ARG A 334 2.30 -0.71 11.82
CA ARG A 334 3.69 -1.05 12.13
C ARG A 334 4.49 -1.59 10.95
N ALA A 335 3.81 -2.20 9.99
CA ALA A 335 4.42 -2.82 8.81
C ALA A 335 3.64 -2.47 7.54
N LEU A 336 4.38 -2.34 6.44
CA LEU A 336 3.86 -2.26 5.09
C LEU A 336 4.50 -3.34 4.21
N ALA A 337 3.75 -3.88 3.26
CA ALA A 337 4.28 -4.74 2.22
C ALA A 337 3.63 -4.34 0.89
N VAL A 338 4.44 -3.96 -0.10
CA VAL A 338 3.99 -3.77 -1.48
C VAL A 338 4.00 -5.12 -2.16
N HIS A 339 2.97 -5.42 -2.97
CA HIS A 339 2.93 -6.66 -3.72
C HIS A 339 3.81 -6.55 -4.99
N PRO A 340 4.58 -7.59 -5.38
CA PRO A 340 5.55 -7.45 -6.48
C PRO A 340 4.95 -7.29 -7.89
N THR A 341 3.77 -7.84 -8.14
CA THR A 341 3.15 -7.89 -9.49
C THR A 341 1.82 -7.14 -9.55
N GLU A 342 0.87 -7.49 -8.67
CA GLU A 342 -0.33 -6.67 -8.44
C GLU A 342 0.02 -5.26 -7.95
N PHE A 343 -0.72 -4.27 -8.43
CA PHE A 343 -0.60 -2.88 -7.96
C PHE A 343 -1.38 -2.65 -6.64
N THR A 344 -1.03 -3.45 -5.64
CA THR A 344 -1.66 -3.48 -4.31
C THR A 344 -0.60 -3.43 -3.21
N PHE A 345 -1.01 -2.97 -2.01
CA PHE A 345 -0.17 -3.07 -0.82
C PHE A 345 -0.96 -3.50 0.40
N ALA A 346 -0.32 -4.23 1.30
CA ALA A 346 -0.84 -4.61 2.60
C ALA A 346 -0.31 -3.68 3.69
N SER A 347 -1.12 -3.46 4.72
CA SER A 347 -0.78 -2.69 5.91
C SER A 347 -1.14 -3.47 7.18
N GLY A 348 -0.16 -3.60 8.08
CA GLY A 348 -0.28 -4.40 9.29
C GLY A 348 -0.46 -3.53 10.52
N SER A 349 -1.61 -3.70 11.19
CA SER A 349 -1.87 -3.15 12.51
C SER A 349 -2.20 -4.29 13.49
N THR A 350 -2.04 -4.01 14.77
CA THR A 350 -2.49 -4.86 15.89
C THR A 350 -4.01 -5.11 15.91
N SER A 351 -4.79 -4.44 15.05
CA SER A 351 -6.23 -4.66 14.86
C SER A 351 -6.59 -5.50 13.62
N GLY A 352 -5.60 -5.98 12.85
CA GLY A 352 -5.79 -6.73 11.61
C GLY A 352 -4.93 -6.20 10.45
N ILE A 353 -4.85 -6.99 9.38
CA ILE A 353 -4.11 -6.64 8.16
C ILE A 353 -5.12 -6.20 7.10
N LYS A 354 -4.84 -5.09 6.41
CA LYS A 354 -5.72 -4.55 5.35
C LYS A 354 -4.96 -4.42 4.03
N GLN A 355 -5.57 -4.87 2.94
CA GLN A 355 -5.09 -4.71 1.57
C GLN A 355 -5.75 -3.50 0.90
N TRP A 356 -4.93 -2.78 0.14
CA TRP A 356 -5.29 -1.55 -0.57
C TRP A 356 -4.89 -1.63 -2.03
N LYS A 357 -5.66 -0.97 -2.89
CA LYS A 357 -5.34 -0.77 -4.30
C LYS A 357 -4.69 0.59 -4.54
N CYS A 358 -3.56 0.62 -5.23
CA CYS A 358 -2.97 1.86 -5.76
C CYS A 358 -3.71 2.31 -7.05
N PRO A 359 -3.76 3.61 -7.38
CA PRO A 359 -3.07 4.72 -6.72
C PRO A 359 -3.87 5.39 -5.58
N GLU A 360 -5.20 5.30 -5.60
CA GLU A 360 -6.08 6.06 -4.68
C GLU A 360 -6.07 5.55 -3.23
N GLY A 361 -5.54 4.35 -2.99
CA GLY A 361 -5.60 3.70 -1.67
C GLY A 361 -6.99 3.13 -1.37
N ALA A 362 -7.70 2.64 -2.39
CA ALA A 362 -9.02 2.05 -2.21
C ALA A 362 -8.95 0.74 -1.40
N PHE A 363 -9.80 0.58 -0.40
CA PHE A 363 -9.86 -0.62 0.43
C PHE A 363 -10.32 -1.84 -0.39
N MET A 364 -9.58 -2.95 -0.31
CA MET A 364 -9.92 -4.20 -0.99
C MET A 364 -10.43 -5.27 -0.03
N GLN A 365 -9.60 -5.68 0.93
CA GLN A 365 -9.84 -6.85 1.77
C GLN A 365 -9.27 -6.68 3.18
N ASN A 366 -9.96 -7.28 4.15
CA ASN A 366 -9.45 -7.50 5.51
C ASN A 366 -8.92 -8.94 5.60
N PHE A 367 -7.70 -9.14 6.11
CA PHE A 367 -7.24 -10.45 6.54
C PHE A 367 -7.44 -10.56 8.05
N GLU A 368 -8.31 -11.48 8.46
CA GLU A 368 -8.73 -11.69 9.84
C GLU A 368 -8.04 -12.93 10.45
N GLY A 369 -8.07 -13.06 11.78
CA GLY A 369 -7.53 -14.20 12.51
C GLY A 369 -6.17 -13.96 13.20
N HIS A 370 -5.43 -12.90 12.86
CA HIS A 370 -4.13 -12.60 13.50
C HIS A 370 -4.24 -11.54 14.61
N ASN A 371 -4.57 -11.97 15.82
CA ASN A 371 -4.78 -11.11 17.00
C ASN A 371 -3.49 -10.80 17.80
N ALA A 372 -2.42 -10.40 17.12
CA ALA A 372 -1.12 -10.09 17.76
C ALA A 372 -0.48 -8.80 17.22
N ILE A 373 0.64 -8.39 17.84
CA ILE A 373 1.39 -7.19 17.41
C ILE A 373 2.27 -7.52 16.21
N ILE A 374 1.74 -7.26 15.02
CA ILE A 374 2.47 -7.38 13.76
C ILE A 374 3.57 -6.32 13.72
N ASN A 375 4.83 -6.75 13.59
CA ASN A 375 5.99 -5.86 13.47
C ASN A 375 6.59 -5.86 12.06
N THR A 376 6.36 -6.91 11.27
CA THR A 376 6.90 -7.09 9.92
C THR A 376 5.85 -7.74 9.02
N MET A 377 5.92 -7.45 7.73
CA MET A 377 5.19 -8.15 6.68
C MET A 377 6.07 -8.20 5.44
N SER A 378 5.94 -9.29 4.68
CA SER A 378 6.61 -9.49 3.41
C SER A 378 5.65 -10.20 2.47
N ALA A 379 5.47 -9.67 1.27
CA ALA A 379 4.75 -10.37 0.21
C ALA A 379 5.75 -11.25 -0.57
N THR A 380 5.34 -12.47 -0.88
CA THR A 380 6.08 -13.40 -1.74
C THR A 380 5.21 -13.74 -2.94
N MET A 381 5.82 -13.85 -4.12
CA MET A 381 5.15 -14.39 -5.30
C MET A 381 4.99 -15.92 -5.14
N ALA A 382 3.82 -16.45 -5.50
CA ALA A 382 3.67 -17.88 -5.78
C ALA A 382 4.29 -18.18 -7.15
N GLN A 383 5.12 -19.22 -7.23
CA GLN A 383 5.77 -19.68 -8.46
C GLN A 383 4.96 -20.78 -9.14
#